data_AF-A0A0C2X0I0-F1
#
_entry.id   AF-A0A0C2X0I0-F1
#
_cell.length_a   1.000
_cell.length_b   1.000
_cell.length_c   1.000
_cell.angle_alpha   90.00
_cell.angle_beta   90.00
_cell.angle_gamma   90.00
#
_symmetry.space_group_name_H-M   'P 1'
#
loop_
_entity.id
_entity.type
_entity.pdbx_description
1 polymer ?
#
loop_
_entity_poly.entity_id
_entity_poly.type
_entity_poly.pdbx_seq_one_letter_code
_entity_poly.pdbx_strand_id
1 'polypeptide(L)'
;LPNFVGPWIPSAREPETRQQYCSSMLALMKPWRRCQDLLGASETWEEALEEFLKNPDSQIAQRFIDNVQFYHECRVAAQKADTELSGTKEPGKSDAGNGSDSEDEEVNEHEDSTDIPESKNKISEGDLEAYLKSRESSREQRHGERAVKIAIEAGIF
;
A
#
# COMPACT_ATOMS: atom_id res chain seq x y z
N LEU A 1 -15.09 -12.01 -16.13
CA LEU A 1 -13.64 -12.07 -15.87
C LEU A 1 -13.37 -11.26 -14.60
N PRO A 2 -12.50 -11.70 -13.69
CA PRO A 2 -12.08 -10.88 -12.56
C PRO A 2 -11.52 -9.57 -13.12
N ASN A 3 -12.17 -8.46 -12.80
CA ASN A 3 -11.75 -7.16 -13.27
C ASN A 3 -10.94 -6.52 -12.14
N PHE A 4 -9.62 -6.52 -12.29
CA PHE A 4 -8.72 -5.85 -11.35
C PHE A 4 -8.78 -4.34 -11.63
N VAL A 5 -9.81 -3.66 -11.14
CA VAL A 5 -9.93 -2.20 -11.25
C VAL A 5 -9.49 -1.59 -9.92
N GLY A 6 -8.31 -1.00 -9.92
CA GLY A 6 -7.72 -0.34 -8.76
C GLY A 6 -6.37 -0.93 -8.35
N PRO A 7 -5.60 -0.22 -7.50
CA PRO A 7 -4.24 -0.59 -7.16
C PRO A 7 -4.15 -1.83 -6.25
N TRP A 8 -5.22 -2.20 -5.55
CA TRP A 8 -5.18 -3.20 -4.48
C TRP A 8 -6.21 -4.31 -4.63
N ILE A 9 -5.82 -5.50 -4.21
CA ILE A 9 -6.72 -6.66 -4.09
C ILE A 9 -7.73 -6.39 -2.97
N PRO A 10 -9.03 -6.72 -3.15
CA PRO A 10 -10.03 -6.60 -2.10
C PRO A 10 -9.64 -7.34 -0.81
N SER A 11 -10.15 -6.89 0.34
CA SER A 11 -9.91 -7.56 1.62
C SER A 11 -10.75 -8.84 1.73
N ALA A 12 -10.19 -9.88 2.36
CA ALA A 12 -10.93 -11.12 2.65
C ALA A 12 -12.05 -10.91 3.69
N ARG A 13 -11.96 -9.84 4.51
CA ARG A 13 -12.89 -9.54 5.60
C ARG A 13 -14.17 -8.85 5.16
N GLU A 14 -14.21 -8.33 3.93
CA GLU A 14 -15.37 -7.61 3.41
C GLU A 14 -16.31 -8.57 2.69
N PRO A 15 -17.52 -8.83 3.22
CA PRO A 15 -18.44 -9.80 2.63
C PRO A 15 -18.94 -9.38 1.25
N GLU A 16 -19.13 -8.07 1.05
CA GLU A 16 -19.58 -7.49 -0.22
C GLU A 16 -18.61 -7.79 -1.38
N THR A 17 -17.31 -7.85 -1.10
CA THR A 17 -16.26 -8.10 -2.11
C THR A 17 -15.75 -9.55 -2.09
N ARG A 18 -16.36 -10.44 -1.29
CA ARG A 18 -15.86 -11.82 -1.09
C ARG A 18 -15.72 -12.60 -2.39
N GLN A 19 -16.70 -12.51 -3.29
CA GLN A 19 -16.64 -13.20 -4.59
C GLN A 19 -15.52 -12.65 -5.49
N GLN A 20 -15.31 -11.33 -5.48
CA GLN A 20 -14.24 -10.69 -6.23
C GLN A 20 -12.87 -11.05 -5.65
N TYR A 21 -12.75 -11.09 -4.32
CA TYR A 21 -11.55 -11.58 -3.64
C TYR A 21 -11.23 -13.02 -4.05
N CYS A 22 -12.17 -13.95 -3.92
CA CYS A 22 -11.92 -15.37 -4.21
C CYS A 22 -11.55 -15.60 -5.69
N SER A 23 -12.26 -14.96 -6.62
CA SER A 23 -11.95 -15.06 -8.04
C SER A 23 -10.61 -14.42 -8.41
N SER A 24 -10.24 -13.30 -7.76
CA SER A 24 -8.93 -12.66 -7.92
C SER A 24 -7.80 -13.53 -7.40
N MET A 25 -7.95 -14.09 -6.20
CA MET A 25 -7.01 -15.03 -5.59
C MET A 25 -6.73 -16.23 -6.49
N LEU A 26 -7.79 -16.89 -6.98
CA LEU A 26 -7.68 -18.03 -7.87
C LEU A 26 -6.99 -17.65 -9.19
N ALA A 27 -7.33 -16.49 -9.77
CA ALA A 27 -6.74 -16.03 -11.02
C ALA A 27 -5.23 -15.71 -10.92
N LEU A 28 -4.75 -15.32 -9.75
CA LEU A 28 -3.34 -15.03 -9.50
C LEU A 28 -2.52 -16.29 -9.20
N MET A 29 -3.10 -17.25 -8.49
CA MET A 29 -2.34 -18.37 -7.91
C MET A 29 -2.48 -19.68 -8.69
N LYS A 30 -3.55 -19.85 -9.47
CA LYS A 30 -3.79 -21.04 -10.28
C LYS A 30 -3.44 -20.74 -11.73
N PRO A 31 -2.80 -21.66 -12.47
CA PRO A 31 -2.71 -21.52 -13.92
C PRO A 31 -4.09 -21.74 -14.57
N TRP A 32 -4.50 -20.86 -15.48
CA TRP A 32 -5.80 -20.96 -16.17
C TRP A 32 -5.69 -20.48 -17.62
N ARG A 33 -6.51 -21.06 -18.49
CA ARG A 33 -6.71 -20.61 -19.88
C ARG A 33 -8.13 -20.12 -20.12
N ARG A 34 -9.09 -20.63 -19.36
CA ARG A 34 -10.50 -20.27 -19.36
C ARG A 34 -10.97 -20.00 -17.94
N CYS A 35 -12.00 -19.17 -17.78
CA CYS A 35 -12.58 -18.90 -16.46
C CYS A 35 -13.06 -20.18 -15.74
N GLN A 36 -13.49 -21.18 -16.51
CA GLN A 36 -13.94 -22.48 -15.99
C GLN A 36 -12.80 -23.25 -15.30
N ASP A 37 -11.55 -23.04 -15.72
CA ASP A 37 -10.38 -23.70 -15.11
C ASP A 37 -10.16 -23.22 -13.67
N LEU A 38 -10.61 -22.00 -13.35
CA LEU A 38 -10.52 -21.44 -12.00
C LEU A 38 -11.50 -22.12 -11.04
N LEU A 39 -12.77 -22.24 -11.46
CA LEU A 39 -13.83 -22.87 -10.67
C LEU A 39 -13.64 -24.40 -10.56
N GLY A 40 -13.14 -25.05 -11.60
CA GLY A 40 -12.98 -26.50 -11.61
C GLY A 40 -14.34 -27.21 -11.49
N ALA A 41 -14.49 -28.04 -10.45
CA ALA A 41 -15.72 -28.77 -10.15
C ALA A 41 -16.62 -28.06 -9.12
N SER A 42 -16.16 -26.96 -8.53
CA SER A 42 -16.89 -26.23 -7.50
C SER A 42 -17.96 -25.32 -8.12
N GLU A 43 -19.08 -25.13 -7.42
CA GLU A 43 -20.18 -24.26 -7.88
C GLU A 43 -19.92 -22.78 -7.57
N THR A 44 -19.18 -22.51 -6.49
CA THR A 44 -18.86 -21.15 -6.05
C THR A 44 -17.35 -20.88 -6.04
N TRP A 45 -16.99 -19.60 -6.19
CA TRP A 45 -15.60 -19.14 -6.11
C TRP A 45 -14.95 -19.38 -4.75
N GLU A 46 -15.76 -19.36 -3.69
CA GLU A 46 -15.30 -19.59 -2.32
C GLU A 46 -14.92 -21.06 -2.11
N GLU A 47 -15.79 -21.99 -2.51
CA GLU A 47 -15.49 -23.42 -2.46
C GLU A 47 -14.26 -23.77 -3.31
N ALA A 48 -14.15 -23.19 -4.51
CA ALA A 48 -12.99 -23.40 -5.39
C ALA A 48 -11.67 -22.93 -4.74
N LEU A 49 -11.70 -21.79 -4.04
CA LEU A 49 -10.52 -21.29 -3.32
C LEU A 49 -10.20 -22.17 -2.12
N GLU A 50 -11.21 -22.59 -1.35
CA GLU A 50 -11.00 -23.50 -0.22
C GLU A 50 -10.43 -24.86 -0.66
N GLU A 51 -10.95 -25.43 -1.75
CA GLU A 51 -10.44 -26.68 -2.32
C GLU A 51 -8.99 -26.53 -2.78
N PHE A 52 -8.66 -25.41 -3.43
CA PHE A 52 -7.29 -25.09 -3.83
C PHE A 52 -6.34 -24.99 -2.62
N LEU A 53 -6.77 -24.33 -1.53
CA LEU A 53 -5.94 -24.16 -0.33
C LEU A 53 -5.81 -25.41 0.54
N LYS A 54 -6.72 -26.38 0.39
CA LYS A 54 -6.60 -27.72 1.02
C LYS A 54 -5.50 -28.56 0.39
N ASN A 55 -5.07 -28.24 -0.83
CA ASN A 55 -3.98 -28.95 -1.49
C ASN A 55 -2.64 -28.66 -0.78
N PRO A 56 -1.86 -29.67 -0.37
CA PRO A 56 -0.56 -29.46 0.29
C PRO A 56 0.45 -28.65 -0.53
N ASP A 57 0.33 -28.64 -1.86
CA ASP A 57 1.21 -27.87 -2.76
C ASP A 57 0.90 -26.36 -2.74
N SER A 58 -0.18 -25.95 -2.08
CA SER A 58 -0.65 -24.56 -2.00
C SER A 58 0.03 -23.73 -0.90
N GLN A 59 1.13 -24.19 -0.29
CA GLN A 59 1.81 -23.42 0.78
C GLN A 59 2.20 -22.00 0.37
N ILE A 60 2.65 -21.80 -0.87
CA ILE A 60 2.99 -20.46 -1.38
C ILE A 60 1.73 -19.59 -1.47
N ALA A 61 0.60 -20.17 -1.87
CA ALA A 61 -0.68 -19.49 -1.94
C ALA A 61 -1.18 -19.07 -0.55
N GLN A 62 -1.02 -19.93 0.47
CA GLN A 62 -1.37 -19.59 1.85
C GLN A 62 -0.56 -18.39 2.35
N ARG A 63 0.78 -18.41 2.15
CA ARG A 63 1.64 -17.27 2.50
C ARG A 63 1.26 -15.99 1.76
N PHE A 64 0.88 -16.10 0.49
CA PHE A 64 0.43 -14.96 -0.30
C PHE A 64 -0.83 -14.34 0.30
N ILE A 65 -1.82 -15.17 0.66
CA ILE A 65 -3.05 -14.72 1.33
C ILE A 65 -2.73 -14.03 2.66
N ASP A 66 -1.86 -14.62 3.47
CA ASP A 66 -1.44 -14.04 4.75
C ASP A 66 -0.81 -12.65 4.55
N ASN A 67 0.04 -12.50 3.53
CA ASN A 67 0.66 -11.21 3.20
C ASN A 67 -0.37 -10.17 2.74
N VAL A 68 -1.32 -10.55 1.89
CA VAL A 68 -2.41 -9.66 1.45
C VAL A 68 -3.23 -9.21 2.66
N GLN A 69 -3.55 -10.13 3.58
CA GLN A 69 -4.30 -9.82 4.79
C GLN A 69 -3.51 -8.90 5.73
N PHE A 70 -2.22 -9.17 5.90
CA PHE A 70 -1.31 -8.37 6.72
C PHE A 70 -1.18 -6.94 6.19
N TYR A 71 -1.07 -6.76 4.86
CA TYR A 71 -1.06 -5.44 4.24
C TYR A 71 -2.29 -4.61 4.64
N HIS A 72 -3.49 -5.21 4.55
CA HIS A 72 -4.73 -4.52 4.93
C HIS A 72 -4.77 -4.19 6.42
N GLU A 73 -4.23 -5.04 7.28
CA GLU A 73 -4.12 -4.78 8.73
C GLU A 73 -3.20 -3.60 9.02
N CYS A 74 -2.03 -3.54 8.40
CA CYS A 74 -1.11 -2.42 8.51
C CYS A 74 -1.76 -1.12 8.03
N ARG A 75 -2.45 -1.15 6.89
CA ARG A 75 -3.14 0.03 6.34
C ARG A 75 -4.21 0.56 7.30
N VAL A 76 -5.04 -0.32 7.85
CA VAL A 76 -6.07 0.05 8.83
C VAL A 76 -5.43 0.59 10.13
N ALA A 77 -4.34 -0.02 10.60
CA ALA A 77 -3.63 0.45 11.78
C ALA A 77 -3.01 1.85 11.58
N ALA A 78 -2.40 2.11 10.43
CA ALA A 78 -1.83 3.41 10.08
C ALA A 78 -2.92 4.51 10.02
N GLN A 79 -4.04 4.23 9.34
CA GLN A 79 -5.17 5.17 9.25
C GLN A 79 -5.74 5.50 10.63
N LYS A 80 -5.83 4.51 11.53
CA LYS A 80 -6.26 4.75 12.92
C LYS A 80 -5.29 5.63 13.67
N ALA A 81 -3.98 5.37 13.57
CA ALA A 81 -2.96 6.18 14.21
C ALA A 81 -2.99 7.64 13.72
N ASP A 82 -3.16 7.86 12.42
CA ASP A 82 -3.29 9.21 11.84
C ASP A 82 -4.55 9.93 12.34
N THR A 83 -5.67 9.22 12.43
CA THR A 83 -6.93 9.77 12.97
C THR A 83 -6.81 10.15 14.44
N GLU A 84 -6.17 9.30 15.26
CA GLU A 84 -5.93 9.55 16.68
C GLU A 84 -4.96 10.74 16.89
N LEU A 85 -3.93 10.85 16.06
CA LEU A 85 -3.00 11.98 16.08
C LEU A 85 -3.62 13.31 15.60
N SER A 86 -4.66 13.24 14.77
CA SER A 86 -5.43 14.41 14.28
C SER A 86 -6.59 14.81 15.22
N GLY A 87 -6.85 14.05 16.29
CA GLY A 87 -8.04 14.14 17.14
C GLY A 87 -8.19 15.36 18.07
N THR A 88 -7.57 16.51 17.77
CA THR A 88 -7.93 17.79 18.43
C THR A 88 -8.61 18.76 17.45
N LYS A 89 -9.82 18.42 16.98
CA LYS A 89 -10.88 19.41 16.69
C LYS A 89 -12.24 18.77 16.34
N GLU A 90 -13.23 19.10 17.17
CA GLU A 90 -14.69 19.33 16.96
C GLU A 90 -15.54 18.38 16.06
N PRO A 91 -16.78 18.06 16.49
CA PRO A 91 -17.70 17.21 15.74
C PRO A 91 -18.49 17.99 14.68
N GLY A 92 -18.43 17.56 13.42
CA GLY A 92 -19.46 17.92 12.45
C GLY A 92 -19.02 18.07 11.01
N LYS A 93 -19.03 16.96 10.26
CA LYS A 93 -19.78 16.81 9.00
C LYS A 93 -19.50 15.44 8.40
N SER A 94 -20.58 14.73 8.10
CA SER A 94 -20.61 13.65 7.14
C SER A 94 -20.10 14.13 5.78
N ASP A 95 -19.13 13.44 5.19
CA ASP A 95 -19.07 13.34 3.75
C ASP A 95 -18.61 11.96 3.32
N ALA A 96 -19.35 11.41 2.38
CA ALA A 96 -19.11 10.11 1.79
C ALA A 96 -18.04 10.27 0.71
N GLY A 97 -17.14 9.31 0.62
CA GLY A 97 -16.34 9.08 -0.58
C GLY A 97 -15.25 10.12 -0.83
N ASN A 98 -14.02 9.74 -0.56
CA ASN A 98 -12.92 9.71 -1.52
C ASN A 98 -11.64 9.60 -0.69
N GLY A 99 -11.18 8.36 -0.47
CA GLY A 99 -9.79 8.14 -0.10
C GLY A 99 -8.95 8.49 -1.32
N SER A 100 -8.76 9.79 -1.55
CA SER A 100 -7.65 10.30 -2.35
C SER A 100 -6.41 10.12 -1.51
N ASP A 101 -5.99 8.88 -1.34
CA ASP A 101 -4.56 8.60 -1.33
C ASP A 101 -4.15 8.79 -2.79
N SER A 102 -4.02 10.07 -3.17
CA SER A 102 -3.14 10.42 -4.26
C SER A 102 -1.79 9.94 -3.77
N GLU A 103 -1.45 8.71 -4.16
CA GLU A 103 -0.09 8.44 -4.58
C GLU A 103 0.22 9.58 -5.57
N ASP A 104 0.74 10.69 -5.04
CA ASP A 104 1.66 11.53 -5.78
C ASP A 104 2.88 10.62 -6.02
N GLU A 105 2.68 9.67 -6.93
CA GLU A 105 3.65 9.34 -7.94
C GLU A 105 3.94 10.68 -8.63
N GLU A 106 4.79 11.50 -8.00
CA GLU A 106 5.67 12.35 -8.76
C GLU A 106 6.48 11.37 -9.61
N VAL A 107 5.89 11.01 -10.75
CA VAL A 107 6.61 10.53 -11.92
C VAL A 107 7.55 11.67 -12.25
N ASN A 108 8.70 11.68 -11.59
CA ASN A 108 9.80 12.48 -12.02
C ASN A 108 10.21 11.81 -13.33
N GLU A 109 9.60 12.25 -14.41
CA GLU A 109 10.12 12.11 -15.76
C GLU A 109 11.48 12.82 -15.74
N HIS A 110 12.49 12.14 -15.17
CA HIS A 110 13.85 12.34 -15.60
C HIS A 110 13.85 11.87 -17.05
N GLU A 111 13.65 12.83 -17.95
CA GLU A 111 14.18 12.74 -19.29
C GLU A 111 15.65 12.36 -19.15
N ASP A 112 15.94 11.07 -19.33
CA ASP A 112 17.27 10.56 -19.61
C ASP A 112 17.68 11.05 -21.01
N SER A 113 17.82 12.37 -21.13
CA SER A 113 18.53 12.98 -22.24
C SER A 113 20.00 12.93 -21.85
N THR A 114 20.64 11.84 -22.26
CA THR A 114 22.09 11.66 -22.23
C THR A 114 22.76 12.67 -23.16
N ASP A 115 22.86 13.91 -22.70
CA ASP A 115 23.81 14.89 -23.24
C ASP A 115 24.56 15.49 -22.05
N ILE A 116 25.80 15.02 -21.87
CA ILE A 116 26.77 15.57 -20.92
C ILE A 116 27.53 16.69 -21.65
N PRO A 117 27.19 17.98 -21.50
CA PRO A 117 28.18 19.02 -21.70
C PRO A 117 29.00 19.11 -20.42
N GLU A 118 30.25 18.68 -20.49
CA GLU A 118 31.29 18.92 -19.49
C GLU A 118 31.36 20.42 -19.14
N SER A 119 30.54 20.84 -18.20
CA SER A 119 30.61 22.15 -17.59
C SER A 119 30.89 21.88 -16.13
N LYS A 120 32.12 22.15 -15.69
CA LYS A 120 32.48 22.18 -14.27
C LYS A 120 31.71 23.33 -13.61
N ASN A 121 30.41 23.16 -13.42
CA ASN A 121 29.58 24.04 -12.63
C ASN A 121 30.03 23.83 -11.18
N LYS A 122 30.72 24.83 -10.64
CA LYS A 122 31.01 24.90 -9.21
C LYS A 122 29.66 24.98 -8.50
N ILE A 123 29.14 23.83 -8.07
CA ILE A 123 27.99 23.74 -7.18
C ILE A 123 28.36 24.58 -5.95
N SER A 124 27.58 25.62 -5.69
CA SER A 124 27.78 26.50 -4.53
C SER A 124 27.36 25.76 -3.26
N GLU A 125 27.94 26.12 -2.12
CA GLU A 125 27.50 25.62 -0.80
C GLU A 125 26.00 25.89 -0.57
N GLY A 126 25.50 27.02 -1.07
CA GLY A 126 24.07 27.34 -1.04
C GLY A 126 23.20 26.43 -1.91
N ASP A 127 23.72 25.91 -3.02
CA ASP A 127 22.99 24.94 -3.87
C ASP A 127 22.94 23.57 -3.19
N LEU A 128 24.01 23.20 -2.47
CA LEU A 128 24.08 22.01 -1.63
C LEU A 128 23.10 22.08 -0.46
N GLU A 129 23.01 23.22 0.23
CA GLU A 129 22.04 23.42 1.31
C GLU A 129 20.60 23.37 0.80
N ALA A 130 20.31 24.02 -0.34
CA ALA A 130 18.99 23.96 -0.95
C ALA A 130 18.61 22.53 -1.34
N TYR A 131 19.56 21.78 -1.91
CA TYR A 131 19.38 20.37 -2.27
C TYR A 131 19.16 19.48 -1.03
N LEU A 132 19.94 19.67 0.02
CA LEU A 132 19.75 18.92 1.28
C LEU A 132 18.41 19.25 1.94
N LYS A 133 18.00 20.52 1.92
CA LYS A 133 16.71 20.95 2.45
C LYS A 133 15.53 20.41 1.64
N SER A 134 15.70 20.23 0.32
CA SER A 134 14.69 19.56 -0.52
C SER A 134 14.59 18.05 -0.29
N ARG A 135 15.62 17.43 0.33
CA ARG A 135 15.58 16.00 0.68
C ARG A 135 14.84 15.72 1.99
N GLU A 136 14.64 16.72 2.84
CA GLU A 136 13.93 16.52 4.10
C GLU A 136 12.42 16.51 3.87
N SER A 137 11.82 15.32 3.97
CA SER A 137 10.37 15.19 3.95
C SER A 137 9.77 15.85 5.19
N SER A 138 8.80 16.77 5.01
CA SER A 138 8.12 17.42 6.13
C SER A 138 7.39 16.43 7.06
N ARG A 139 7.17 15.19 6.62
CA ARG A 139 6.70 14.11 7.48
C ARG A 139 7.81 13.59 8.39
N GLU A 140 8.98 13.31 7.84
CA GLU A 140 10.14 12.80 8.60
C GLU A 140 10.59 13.78 9.68
N GLN A 141 10.62 15.08 9.38
CA GLN A 141 10.98 16.11 10.36
C GLN A 141 10.02 16.12 11.56
N ARG A 142 8.70 16.07 11.31
CA ARG A 142 7.69 16.01 12.37
C ARG A 142 7.78 14.72 13.21
N HIS A 143 8.10 13.59 12.58
CA HIS A 143 8.31 12.34 13.31
C HIS A 143 9.57 12.43 14.20
N GLY A 144 10.66 13.01 13.68
CA GLY A 144 11.90 13.24 14.43
C GLY A 144 11.70 14.13 15.65
N GLU A 145 11.03 15.27 15.48
CA GLU A 145 10.72 16.20 16.58
C GLU A 145 9.89 15.53 17.69
N ARG A 146 8.86 14.76 17.32
CA ARG A 146 8.04 14.02 18.28
C ARG A 146 8.84 12.94 19.01
N ALA A 147 9.68 12.20 18.29
CA ALA A 147 10.50 11.14 18.88
C ALA A 147 11.48 11.70 19.92
N VAL A 148 12.14 12.82 19.61
CA VAL A 148 13.06 13.51 20.55
C VAL A 148 12.31 13.97 21.79
N LYS A 149 11.13 14.59 21.62
CA LYS A 149 10.31 15.06 22.75
C LYS A 149 9.92 13.90 23.67
N ILE A 150 9.46 12.78 23.12
CA ILE A 150 9.11 11.58 23.88
C ILE A 150 10.34 11.03 24.62
N ALA A 151 11.51 11.01 23.98
CA ALA A 151 12.73 10.50 24.60
C ALA A 151 13.22 11.37 25.77
N ILE A 152 13.07 12.70 25.69
CA ILE A 152 13.33 13.62 26.81
C ILE A 152 12.34 13.37 27.95
N GLU A 153 11.05 13.24 27.65
CA GLU A 153 10.01 12.96 28.66
C GLU A 153 10.23 11.60 29.35
N ALA A 154 10.77 10.62 28.62
CA ALA A 154 11.12 9.30 29.14
C ALA A 154 12.48 9.25 29.87
N GLY A 155 13.25 10.35 29.92
CA GLY A 155 14.55 10.43 30.58
C GLY A 155 15.64 9.58 29.91
N ILE A 156 15.52 9.34 28.60
CA ILE A 156 16.51 8.57 27.82
C ILE A 156 17.77 9.41 27.53
N PHE A 157 17.64 10.74 27.58
CA PHE A 157 18.71 11.73 27.40
C PHE A 157 18.97 12.54 28.66
#